data_AF-A0A7J5XR55-F1
#
_entry.id   AF-A0A7J5XR55-F1
#
_cell.length_a   1.000
_cell.length_b   1.000
_cell.length_c   1.000
_cell.angle_alpha   90.00
_cell.angle_beta   90.00
_cell.angle_gamma   90.00
#
_symmetry.space_group_name_H-M   'P 1'
#
loop_
_entity.id
_entity.type
_entity.pdbx_description
1 polymer ?
#
loop_
_entity_poly.entity_id
_entity_poly.type
_entity_poly.pdbx_seq_one_letter_code
_entity_poly.pdbx_strand_id
1 'polypeptide(L)'
;MMVGAFVWGGLADRIGRRQTLLISLSINSVFAFFSSFMQGYVSFLFCRLASGVGIGGSIPIVFSYYSEFLAQEKRGEHLSWLCMFWMIGGIYASAMAWAIIPHYGWSFQMGSAYQFHSWRVFVLVCAFPAVAAISALTIMPESPRFYLENGKHDEAWMILKQVHDTNMKAKGYPERVFSVTTIKTVKQMDDLVTLGDGAAWHQKWRIKLTSLFHQVWSNFLTVFSPEYRRTTYMMMAVWFSMSFSYYGLTVWFPDMIKYLQKQDYASRTKFFAKEKIEHVTFNFTLENQVHRQGEYFNDKFMNLKMRSMVFEDSLFEECYFEDITSSNTFFKNCTFIATLFYNTDLFKYRLVNSKLINSTFLHNKEGCLLSDVSDENNAYMVYFVSFLGTLAVLPGNIVSALLMDKIGRLRMLAGSSVISCISCFFLSFGNSESAMIALLCLFGGISIASWNALDVLTVELYPSDKRCTAFGFLNALCKLAAILGISIFTSFVGITKAVPIIFASGALAAGSFLALKLPETRGQVLQ
;
A
#
# COMPACT_ATOMS: atom_id res chain seq x y z
N MET A 1 10.59 1.79 4.89
CA MET A 1 10.59 0.45 4.28
C MET A 1 11.91 0.11 3.62
N MET A 2 12.40 0.91 2.66
CA MET A 2 13.67 0.65 1.95
C MET A 2 14.85 0.36 2.90
N VAL A 3 15.13 1.26 3.84
CA VAL A 3 16.20 1.09 4.84
C VAL A 3 15.96 -0.14 5.71
N GLY A 4 14.71 -0.38 6.11
CA GLY A 4 14.32 -1.54 6.91
C GLY A 4 14.59 -2.87 6.21
N ALA A 5 14.25 -2.98 4.91
CA ALA A 5 14.47 -4.20 4.13
C ALA A 5 15.95 -4.58 4.07
N PHE A 6 16.82 -3.59 3.84
CA PHE A 6 18.27 -3.80 3.79
C PHE A 6 18.84 -4.20 5.16
N VAL A 7 18.50 -3.44 6.20
CA VAL A 7 19.02 -3.66 7.56
C VAL A 7 18.53 -4.99 8.12
N TRP A 8 17.22 -5.20 8.19
CA TRP A 8 16.65 -6.43 8.77
C TRP A 8 16.95 -7.67 7.93
N GLY A 9 17.03 -7.55 6.60
CA GLY A 9 17.44 -8.65 5.73
C GLY A 9 18.84 -9.15 6.07
N GLY A 10 19.80 -8.24 6.26
CA GLY A 10 21.16 -8.59 6.68
C GLY A 10 21.24 -9.12 8.11
N LEU A 11 20.50 -8.53 9.05
CA LEU A 11 20.49 -9.00 10.45
C LEU A 11 19.88 -10.41 10.60
N ALA A 12 18.92 -10.78 9.75
CA ALA A 12 18.22 -12.06 9.82
C ALA A 12 19.14 -13.27 9.59
N ASP A 13 20.14 -13.14 8.71
CA ASP A 13 21.11 -14.20 8.46
C ASP A 13 22.08 -14.41 9.65
N ARG A 14 22.16 -13.45 10.61
CA ARG A 14 23.11 -13.50 11.75
C ARG A 14 22.45 -13.74 13.10
N ILE A 15 21.37 -13.02 13.40
CA ILE A 15 20.68 -13.09 14.69
C ILE A 15 19.71 -14.27 14.74
N GLY A 16 19.27 -14.75 13.57
CA GLY A 16 18.22 -15.75 13.43
C GLY A 16 16.98 -15.15 12.78
N ARG A 17 16.24 -15.99 12.05
CA ARG A 17 15.12 -15.56 11.22
C ARG A 17 13.92 -15.19 12.10
N ARG A 18 13.54 -16.03 13.07
CA ARG A 18 12.43 -15.77 13.99
C ARG A 18 12.74 -14.59 14.93
N GLN A 19 13.91 -14.55 15.54
CA GLN A 19 14.27 -13.45 16.44
C GLN A 19 14.25 -12.09 15.74
N THR A 20 14.80 -12.01 14.52
CA THR A 20 14.80 -10.77 13.75
C THR A 20 13.38 -10.37 13.33
N LEU A 21 12.54 -11.34 12.95
CA LEU A 21 11.14 -11.09 12.63
C LEU A 21 10.35 -10.54 13.83
N LEU A 22 10.55 -11.10 15.02
CA LEU A 22 9.91 -10.62 16.26
C LEU A 22 10.29 -9.17 16.57
N ILE A 23 11.58 -8.81 16.45
CA ILE A 23 12.05 -7.44 16.71
C ILE A 23 11.46 -6.47 15.67
N SER A 24 11.52 -6.83 14.39
CA SER A 24 10.99 -6.04 13.27
C SER A 24 9.48 -5.77 13.42
N LEU A 25 8.68 -6.79 13.75
CA LEU A 25 7.24 -6.65 13.96
C LEU A 25 6.89 -5.88 15.23
N SER A 26 7.66 -6.05 16.30
CA SER A 26 7.46 -5.30 17.56
C SER A 26 7.68 -3.80 17.35
N ILE A 27 8.75 -3.43 16.63
CA ILE A 27 9.01 -2.03 16.24
C ILE A 27 7.84 -1.49 15.40
N ASN A 28 7.38 -2.26 14.41
CA ASN A 28 6.23 -1.85 13.61
C ASN A 28 4.97 -1.62 14.46
N SER A 29 4.62 -2.56 15.33
CA SER A 29 3.41 -2.50 16.16
C SER A 29 3.43 -1.33 17.14
N VAL A 30 4.55 -1.13 17.85
CA VAL A 30 4.71 -0.05 18.83
C VAL A 30 4.58 1.32 18.17
N PHE A 31 5.32 1.57 17.09
CA PHE A 31 5.27 2.85 16.40
C PHE A 31 3.96 3.07 15.64
N ALA A 32 3.32 2.02 15.11
CA ALA A 32 2.00 2.11 14.51
C ALA A 32 0.93 2.52 15.54
N PHE A 33 0.95 1.88 16.71
CA PHE A 33 0.05 2.22 17.83
C PHE A 33 0.23 3.68 18.26
N PHE A 34 1.47 4.10 18.52
CA PHE A 34 1.76 5.49 18.90
C PHE A 34 1.39 6.50 17.83
N SER A 35 1.51 6.15 16.53
CA SER A 35 1.14 7.05 15.44
C SER A 35 -0.33 7.47 15.50
N SER A 36 -1.23 6.62 16.03
CA SER A 36 -2.65 6.97 16.17
C SER A 36 -2.91 8.10 17.18
N PHE A 37 -2.02 8.29 18.16
CA PHE A 37 -2.14 9.31 19.22
C PHE A 37 -1.38 10.62 18.91
N MET A 38 -0.52 10.65 17.90
CA MET A 38 0.30 11.83 17.58
C MET A 38 -0.54 12.98 17.02
N GLN A 39 -0.56 14.12 17.70
CA GLN A 39 -1.27 15.32 17.26
C GLN A 39 -0.47 16.19 16.29
N GLY A 40 0.86 16.26 16.47
CA GLY A 40 1.74 16.99 15.56
C GLY A 40 1.97 16.24 14.26
N TYR A 41 1.88 16.93 13.12
CA TYR A 41 2.15 16.36 11.79
C TYR A 41 3.56 15.74 11.69
N VAL A 42 4.58 16.42 12.20
CA VAL A 42 5.97 15.94 12.19
C VAL A 42 6.14 14.70 13.06
N SER A 43 5.57 14.70 14.27
CA SER A 43 5.61 13.54 15.18
C SER A 43 4.89 12.33 14.57
N PHE A 44 3.74 12.54 13.92
CA PHE A 44 3.03 11.51 13.18
C PHE A 44 3.89 10.92 12.05
N LEU A 45 4.54 11.78 11.26
CA LEU A 45 5.42 11.36 10.17
C LEU A 45 6.62 10.56 10.69
N PHE A 46 7.24 11.00 11.79
CA PHE A 46 8.33 10.28 12.42
C PHE A 46 7.91 8.87 12.87
N CYS A 47 6.77 8.73 13.56
CA CYS A 47 6.26 7.42 13.95
C CYS A 47 5.99 6.52 12.74
N ARG A 48 5.45 7.08 11.65
CA ARG A 48 5.23 6.32 10.40
C ARG A 48 6.53 5.90 9.72
N LEU A 49 7.56 6.74 9.73
CA LEU A 49 8.88 6.37 9.23
C LEU A 49 9.48 5.24 10.06
N ALA A 50 9.41 5.32 11.39
CA ALA A 50 9.92 4.29 12.31
C ALA A 50 9.17 2.95 12.16
N SER A 51 7.84 2.96 12.11
CA SER A 51 7.03 1.77 11.79
C SER A 51 7.40 1.21 10.40
N GLY A 52 7.62 2.09 9.42
CA GLY A 52 8.09 1.75 8.08
C GLY A 52 9.46 1.06 8.05
N VAL A 53 10.36 1.36 8.98
CA VAL A 53 11.65 0.65 9.14
C VAL A 53 11.41 -0.75 9.69
N GLY A 54 10.51 -0.91 10.66
CA GLY A 54 10.10 -2.22 11.18
C GLY A 54 9.57 -3.13 10.07
N ILE A 55 8.50 -2.73 9.39
CA ILE A 55 7.83 -3.58 8.37
C ILE A 55 8.67 -3.84 7.11
N GLY A 56 9.69 -3.02 6.82
CA GLY A 56 10.53 -3.21 5.63
C GLY A 56 11.23 -4.57 5.59
N GLY A 57 11.59 -5.09 6.76
CA GLY A 57 12.30 -6.35 6.93
C GLY A 57 11.44 -7.60 6.93
N SER A 58 10.13 -7.47 7.14
CA SER A 58 9.29 -8.65 7.40
C SER A 58 9.14 -9.55 6.18
N ILE A 59 9.02 -8.97 4.98
CA ILE A 59 8.86 -9.71 3.72
C ILE A 59 10.03 -10.69 3.49
N PRO A 60 11.30 -10.24 3.33
CA PRO A 60 12.40 -11.16 3.02
C PRO A 60 12.61 -12.22 4.10
N ILE A 61 12.35 -11.87 5.36
CA ILE A 61 12.52 -12.78 6.50
C ILE A 61 11.43 -13.86 6.50
N VAL A 62 10.17 -13.50 6.32
CA VAL A 62 9.03 -14.44 6.33
C VAL A 62 9.15 -15.46 5.20
N PHE A 63 9.50 -15.00 3.99
CA PHE A 63 9.71 -15.89 2.84
C PHE A 63 10.89 -16.85 3.07
N SER A 64 12.02 -16.34 3.57
CA SER A 64 13.18 -17.17 3.86
C SER A 64 12.88 -18.18 4.98
N TYR A 65 12.30 -17.72 6.09
CA TYR A 65 11.91 -18.54 7.23
C TYR A 65 10.96 -19.68 6.80
N TYR A 66 9.88 -19.37 6.09
CA TYR A 66 8.91 -20.39 5.67
C TYR A 66 9.50 -21.38 4.66
N SER A 67 10.36 -20.91 3.74
CA SER A 67 11.00 -21.77 2.75
C SER A 67 11.89 -22.86 3.34
N GLU A 68 12.42 -22.65 4.55
CA GLU A 68 13.35 -23.57 5.21
C GLU A 68 12.65 -24.76 5.88
N PHE A 69 11.35 -24.64 6.16
CA PHE A 69 10.50 -25.72 6.68
C PHE A 69 9.82 -26.55 5.57
N LEU A 70 9.84 -26.05 4.32
CA LEU A 70 9.11 -26.66 3.21
C LEU A 70 9.90 -27.78 2.53
N ALA A 71 9.19 -28.84 2.15
CA ALA A 71 9.73 -29.89 1.28
C ALA A 71 9.96 -29.37 -0.14
N GLN A 72 11.00 -29.87 -0.80
CA GLN A 72 11.45 -29.42 -2.12
C GLN A 72 10.38 -29.51 -3.21
N GLU A 73 9.52 -30.54 -3.17
CA GLU A 73 8.54 -30.82 -4.24
C GLU A 73 7.41 -29.79 -4.33
N LYS A 74 6.92 -29.30 -3.18
CA LYS A 74 5.75 -28.39 -3.10
C LYS A 74 6.10 -27.00 -2.58
N ARG A 75 7.39 -26.66 -2.54
CA ARG A 75 7.88 -25.39 -1.98
C ARG A 75 7.28 -24.19 -2.72
N GLY A 76 7.21 -24.25 -4.05
CA GLY A 76 6.73 -23.14 -4.87
C GLY A 76 5.25 -22.86 -4.66
N GLU A 77 4.41 -23.90 -4.64
CA GLU A 77 2.98 -23.80 -4.32
C GLU A 77 2.78 -23.18 -2.93
N HIS A 78 3.42 -23.72 -1.90
CA HIS A 78 3.22 -23.22 -0.53
C HIS A 78 3.72 -21.79 -0.32
N LEU A 79 4.85 -21.40 -0.90
CA LEU A 79 5.32 -20.01 -0.86
C LEU A 79 4.36 -19.08 -1.63
N SER A 80 3.71 -19.54 -2.68
CA SER A 80 2.69 -18.75 -3.39
C SER A 80 1.42 -18.59 -2.54
N TRP A 81 1.00 -19.62 -1.81
CA TRP A 81 -0.08 -19.50 -0.82
C TRP A 81 0.24 -18.48 0.27
N LEU A 82 1.50 -18.36 0.69
CA LEU A 82 1.94 -17.34 1.65
C LEU A 82 1.69 -15.91 1.12
N CYS A 83 1.89 -15.67 -0.18
CA CYS A 83 1.61 -14.38 -0.80
C CYS A 83 0.13 -13.98 -0.71
N MET A 84 -0.81 -14.92 -0.54
CA MET A 84 -2.23 -14.58 -0.37
C MET A 84 -2.49 -13.74 0.88
N PHE A 85 -1.71 -13.92 1.94
CA PHE A 85 -1.88 -13.14 3.17
C PHE A 85 -1.62 -11.65 2.96
N TRP A 86 -0.77 -11.27 2.01
CA TRP A 86 -0.61 -9.86 1.62
C TRP A 86 -1.92 -9.30 1.04
N MET A 87 -2.59 -10.07 0.17
CA MET A 87 -3.84 -9.65 -0.46
C MET A 87 -5.01 -9.65 0.53
N ILE A 88 -5.10 -10.65 1.40
CA ILE A 88 -6.07 -10.67 2.50
C ILE A 88 -5.85 -9.46 3.41
N GLY A 89 -4.59 -9.10 3.70
CA GLY A 89 -4.25 -7.88 4.45
C GLY A 89 -4.68 -6.60 3.73
N GLY A 90 -4.51 -6.53 2.41
CA GLY A 90 -5.00 -5.42 1.59
C GLY A 90 -6.52 -5.29 1.61
N ILE A 91 -7.24 -6.41 1.45
CA ILE A 91 -8.71 -6.46 1.53
C ILE A 91 -9.17 -6.04 2.93
N TYR A 92 -8.53 -6.54 3.99
CA TYR A 92 -8.81 -6.14 5.36
C TYR A 92 -8.61 -4.64 5.58
N ALA A 93 -7.48 -4.07 5.12
CA ALA A 93 -7.22 -2.64 5.23
C ALA A 93 -8.25 -1.80 4.47
N SER A 94 -8.56 -2.15 3.21
CA SER A 94 -9.55 -1.44 2.41
C SER A 94 -10.97 -1.56 2.99
N ALA A 95 -11.35 -2.74 3.49
CA ALA A 95 -12.65 -2.96 4.12
C ALA A 95 -12.79 -2.17 5.44
N MET A 96 -11.74 -2.13 6.27
CA MET A 96 -11.74 -1.33 7.50
C MET A 96 -11.72 0.18 7.19
N ALA A 97 -10.99 0.61 6.17
CA ALA A 97 -11.02 2.01 5.71
C ALA A 97 -12.43 2.42 5.28
N TRP A 98 -13.07 1.57 4.47
CA TRP A 98 -14.44 1.75 4.00
C TRP A 98 -15.48 1.73 5.13
N ALA A 99 -15.29 0.88 6.15
CA ALA A 99 -16.21 0.77 7.29
C ALA A 99 -16.03 1.87 8.35
N ILE A 100 -14.85 2.48 8.47
CA ILE A 100 -14.54 3.40 9.59
C ILE A 100 -14.50 4.87 9.13
N ILE A 101 -13.91 5.15 7.98
CA ILE A 101 -13.62 6.54 7.55
C ILE A 101 -14.86 7.32 7.10
N PRO A 102 -15.79 6.76 6.30
CA PRO A 102 -16.92 7.52 5.75
C PRO A 102 -17.95 7.97 6.79
N HIS A 103 -18.00 7.32 7.96
CA HIS A 103 -18.92 7.70 9.03
C HIS A 103 -18.34 8.87 9.85
N TYR A 104 -18.40 10.08 9.27
CA TYR A 104 -18.04 11.34 9.92
C TYR A 104 -19.13 11.76 10.93
N GLY A 105 -19.17 11.06 12.04
CA GLY A 105 -19.96 11.38 13.24
C GLY A 105 -19.40 10.77 14.52
N TRP A 106 -18.44 9.86 14.42
CA TRP A 106 -17.74 9.21 15.53
C TRP A 106 -16.44 9.93 15.90
N SER A 107 -16.48 11.25 16.14
CA SER A 107 -15.35 11.95 16.75
C SER A 107 -15.53 11.97 18.26
N PHE A 108 -14.79 11.13 18.98
CA PHE A 108 -14.73 11.19 20.44
C PHE A 108 -13.81 12.33 20.85
N GLN A 109 -14.38 13.30 21.56
CA GLN A 109 -13.62 14.40 22.17
C GLN A 109 -13.29 14.02 23.61
N MET A 110 -12.02 13.72 23.88
CA MET A 110 -11.53 13.42 25.23
C MET A 110 -11.04 14.74 25.86
N GLY A 111 -11.95 15.53 26.40
CA GLY A 111 -11.65 16.85 26.99
C GLY A 111 -11.45 17.99 25.97
N SER A 112 -10.92 19.13 26.41
CA SER A 112 -10.82 20.36 25.59
C SER A 112 -9.67 20.36 24.57
N ALA A 113 -8.74 19.41 24.60
CA ALA A 113 -7.52 19.42 23.78
C ALA A 113 -7.32 18.20 22.85
N TYR A 114 -8.09 17.12 23.01
CA TYR A 114 -7.92 15.89 22.22
C TYR A 114 -9.14 15.59 21.36
N GLN A 115 -9.03 15.87 20.05
CA GLN A 115 -10.01 15.45 19.05
C GLN A 115 -9.55 14.15 18.38
N PHE A 116 -10.29 13.06 18.62
CA PHE A 116 -10.02 11.76 18.01
C PHE A 116 -10.86 11.58 16.75
N HIS A 117 -10.26 11.76 15.57
CA HIS A 117 -10.92 11.59 14.27
C HIS A 117 -10.96 10.11 13.84
N SER A 118 -11.94 9.73 13.00
CA SER A 118 -12.16 8.36 12.51
C SER A 118 -10.93 7.72 11.85
N TRP A 119 -10.07 8.50 11.17
CA TRP A 119 -8.84 7.98 10.58
C TRP A 119 -7.83 7.48 11.61
N ARG A 120 -7.82 8.00 12.85
CA ARG A 120 -6.93 7.52 13.92
C ARG A 120 -7.36 6.14 14.41
N VAL A 121 -8.67 5.90 14.51
CA VAL A 121 -9.26 4.59 14.81
C VAL A 121 -8.83 3.58 13.75
N PHE A 122 -8.93 3.96 12.47
CA PHE A 122 -8.48 3.11 11.36
C PHE A 122 -7.01 2.67 11.51
N VAL A 123 -6.10 3.61 11.82
CA VAL A 123 -4.68 3.29 12.03
C VAL A 123 -4.46 2.32 13.20
N LEU A 124 -5.23 2.47 14.28
CA LEU A 124 -5.17 1.58 15.45
C LEU A 124 -5.66 0.17 15.10
N VAL A 125 -6.80 0.06 14.40
CA VAL A 125 -7.36 -1.23 13.97
C VAL A 125 -6.38 -1.98 13.05
N CYS A 126 -5.68 -1.28 12.16
CA CYS A 126 -4.63 -1.87 11.32
C CYS A 126 -3.43 -2.42 12.10
N ALA A 127 -3.21 -2.03 13.37
CA ALA A 127 -2.12 -2.54 14.18
C ALA A 127 -2.42 -3.92 14.80
N PHE A 128 -3.69 -4.32 14.92
CA PHE A 128 -4.07 -5.58 15.58
C PHE A 128 -3.51 -6.85 14.92
N PRO A 129 -3.52 -7.01 13.58
CA PRO A 129 -2.92 -8.17 12.95
C PRO A 129 -1.42 -8.31 13.25
N ALA A 130 -0.70 -7.20 13.41
CA ALA A 130 0.71 -7.23 13.77
C ALA A 130 0.93 -7.77 15.20
N VAL A 131 0.08 -7.38 16.16
CA VAL A 131 0.12 -7.90 17.54
C VAL A 131 -0.20 -9.39 17.57
N ALA A 132 -1.24 -9.81 16.82
CA ALA A 132 -1.59 -11.22 16.68
C ALA A 132 -0.43 -12.03 16.07
N ALA A 133 0.23 -11.52 15.03
CA ALA A 133 1.40 -12.16 14.43
C ALA A 133 2.58 -12.30 15.41
N ILE A 134 2.85 -11.28 16.23
CA ILE A 134 3.88 -11.36 17.29
C ILE A 134 3.56 -12.50 18.25
N SER A 135 2.31 -12.58 18.74
CA SER A 135 1.89 -13.63 19.67
C SER A 135 2.07 -15.03 19.06
N ALA A 136 1.68 -15.25 17.81
CA ALA A 136 1.83 -16.53 17.11
C ALA A 136 3.31 -16.90 16.90
N LEU A 137 4.18 -15.94 16.58
CA LEU A 137 5.62 -16.17 16.38
C LEU A 137 6.37 -16.54 17.66
N THR A 138 5.83 -16.21 18.84
CA THR A 138 6.45 -16.67 20.10
C THR A 138 6.36 -18.18 20.28
N ILE A 139 5.35 -18.83 19.69
CA ILE A 139 5.11 -20.28 19.78
C ILE A 139 5.94 -21.06 18.74
N MET A 140 6.26 -20.42 17.62
CA MET A 140 7.00 -21.07 16.53
C MET A 140 8.49 -21.29 16.88
N PRO A 141 9.11 -22.39 16.42
CA PRO A 141 10.55 -22.63 16.62
C PRO A 141 11.41 -21.72 15.72
N GLU A 142 12.72 -21.71 15.94
CA GLU A 142 13.66 -21.06 15.00
C GLU A 142 13.92 -21.99 13.80
N SER A 143 14.50 -21.47 12.71
CA SER A 143 14.79 -22.31 11.54
C SER A 143 15.80 -23.44 11.86
N PRO A 144 15.53 -24.69 11.45
CA PRO A 144 16.48 -25.79 11.63
C PRO A 144 17.78 -25.57 10.84
N ARG A 145 17.73 -24.89 9.69
CA ARG A 145 18.94 -24.60 8.89
C ARG A 145 19.84 -23.59 9.58
N PHE A 146 19.25 -22.57 10.21
CA PHE A 146 20.00 -21.61 11.03
C PHE A 146 20.80 -22.29 12.13
N TYR A 147 20.20 -23.27 12.82
CA TYR A 147 20.89 -24.00 13.86
C TYR A 147 22.00 -24.90 13.32
N LEU A 148 21.81 -25.55 12.17
CA LEU A 148 22.87 -26.31 11.51
C LEU A 148 24.04 -25.43 11.07
N GLU A 149 23.76 -24.22 10.56
CA GLU A 149 24.77 -23.22 10.20
C GLU A 149 25.56 -22.72 11.42
N ASN A 150 24.90 -22.59 12.57
CA ASN A 150 25.52 -22.16 13.83
C ASN A 150 26.16 -23.30 14.65
N GLY A 151 26.25 -24.52 14.10
CA GLY A 151 26.83 -25.69 14.78
C GLY A 151 25.98 -26.26 15.91
N LYS A 152 24.73 -25.81 16.06
CA LYS A 152 23.78 -26.28 17.08
C LYS A 152 22.99 -27.50 16.59
N HIS A 153 23.68 -28.63 16.45
CA HIS A 153 23.12 -29.83 15.82
C HIS A 153 21.93 -30.43 16.59
N ASP A 154 21.99 -30.44 17.92
CA ASP A 154 20.93 -31.03 18.76
C ASP A 154 19.61 -30.25 18.65
N GLU A 155 19.69 -28.90 18.72
CA GLU A 155 18.53 -28.02 18.56
C GLU A 155 17.91 -28.15 17.16
N ALA A 156 18.75 -28.21 16.12
CA ALA A 156 18.28 -28.45 14.75
C ALA A 156 17.59 -29.81 14.60
N TRP A 157 18.16 -30.86 15.19
CA TRP A 157 17.63 -32.22 15.11
C TRP A 157 16.28 -32.33 15.80
N MET A 158 16.11 -31.72 16.98
CA MET A 158 14.82 -31.70 17.70
C MET A 158 13.71 -31.07 16.85
N ILE A 159 14.00 -29.96 16.18
CA ILE A 159 13.01 -29.27 15.33
C ILE A 159 12.69 -30.10 14.08
N LEU A 160 13.70 -30.67 13.42
CA LEU A 160 13.47 -31.54 12.26
C LEU A 160 12.66 -32.78 12.63
N LYS A 161 12.92 -33.37 13.79
CA LYS A 161 12.12 -34.47 14.33
C LYS A 161 10.68 -34.03 14.58
N GLN A 162 10.44 -32.89 15.23
CA GLN A 162 9.10 -32.34 15.44
C GLN A 162 8.33 -32.14 14.13
N VAL A 163 8.99 -31.58 13.09
CA VAL A 163 8.40 -31.38 11.76
C VAL A 163 8.10 -32.74 11.10
N HIS A 164 9.02 -33.70 11.18
CA HIS A 164 8.84 -35.04 10.66
C HIS A 164 7.65 -35.76 11.32
N ASP A 165 7.58 -35.77 12.64
CA ASP A 165 6.55 -36.47 13.41
C ASP A 165 5.17 -35.86 13.15
N THR A 166 5.10 -34.52 13.05
CA THR A 166 3.87 -33.81 12.66
C THR A 166 3.42 -34.20 11.25
N ASN A 167 4.35 -34.25 10.28
CA ASN A 167 4.06 -34.63 8.90
C ASN A 167 3.65 -36.11 8.75
N MET A 168 4.26 -37.01 9.52
CA MET A 168 3.92 -38.43 9.51
C MET A 168 2.57 -38.69 10.16
N LYS A 169 2.28 -38.02 11.29
CA LYS A 169 0.97 -38.06 11.95
C LYS A 169 -0.14 -37.57 11.02
N ALA A 170 0.10 -36.49 10.26
CA ALA A 170 -0.85 -35.99 9.28
C ALA A 170 -1.11 -36.96 8.11
N LYS A 171 -0.11 -37.79 7.74
CA LYS A 171 -0.23 -38.82 6.70
C LYS A 171 -0.79 -40.16 7.21
N GLY A 172 -1.00 -40.32 8.51
CA GLY A 172 -1.51 -41.55 9.12
C GLY A 172 -0.51 -42.72 9.16
N TYR A 173 0.79 -42.47 8.94
CA TYR A 173 1.82 -43.50 9.08
C TYR A 173 2.40 -43.51 10.51
N PRO A 174 2.74 -44.67 11.08
CA PRO A 174 3.42 -44.73 12.38
C PRO A 174 4.81 -44.07 12.30
N GLU A 175 5.26 -43.51 13.43
CA GLU A 175 6.53 -42.79 13.59
C GLU A 175 7.71 -43.61 13.02
N ARG A 176 8.16 -43.26 11.81
CA ARG A 176 9.40 -43.81 11.26
C ARG A 176 10.59 -43.17 11.95
N VAL A 177 11.64 -43.95 12.18
CA VAL A 177 12.90 -43.43 12.74
C VAL A 177 13.45 -42.35 11.81
N PHE A 178 13.57 -41.12 12.31
CA PHE A 178 14.21 -40.02 11.59
C PHE A 178 15.71 -40.29 11.51
N SER A 179 16.18 -40.82 10.37
CA SER A 179 17.60 -41.05 10.10
C SER A 179 18.17 -39.94 9.22
N VAL A 180 19.24 -39.30 9.69
CA VAL A 180 19.96 -38.27 8.93
C VAL A 180 21.14 -38.94 8.25
N THR A 181 21.14 -38.96 6.91
CA THR A 181 22.18 -39.64 6.13
C THR A 181 23.40 -38.75 5.86
N THR A 182 23.24 -37.43 5.75
CA THR A 182 24.36 -36.51 5.51
C THR A 182 24.00 -35.10 5.96
N ILE A 183 24.80 -34.51 6.87
CA ILE A 183 24.73 -33.08 7.23
C ILE A 183 25.93 -32.40 6.59
N LYS A 184 25.68 -31.53 5.61
CA LYS A 184 26.73 -30.68 5.04
C LYS A 184 26.86 -29.45 5.92
N THR A 185 27.88 -29.41 6.77
CA THR A 185 28.18 -28.24 7.59
C THR A 185 28.86 -27.17 6.74
N VAL A 186 28.34 -25.93 6.79
CA VAL A 186 29.03 -24.77 6.22
C VAL A 186 30.09 -24.32 7.22
N LYS A 187 31.32 -24.10 6.74
CA LYS A 187 32.46 -23.71 7.56
C LYS A 187 32.17 -22.43 8.36
N GLN A 188 32.42 -22.53 9.66
CA GLN A 188 32.43 -21.43 10.61
C GLN A 188 33.55 -20.43 10.25
N MET A 189 33.21 -19.15 10.13
CA MET A 189 34.19 -18.07 10.24
C MET A 189 34.01 -17.50 11.65
N ASP A 190 34.66 -18.16 12.61
CA ASP A 190 34.77 -17.66 13.98
C ASP A 190 35.51 -16.34 13.96
N ASP A 191 34.82 -15.26 14.33
CA ASP A 191 35.46 -14.02 14.80
C ASP A 191 34.62 -13.47 15.95
N LEU A 192 34.58 -14.25 17.03
CA LEU A 192 34.18 -13.74 18.34
C LEU A 192 35.46 -13.20 18.99
N VAL A 193 35.73 -11.91 18.78
CA VAL A 193 36.69 -11.15 19.59
C VAL A 193 36.23 -11.27 21.03
N THR A 194 36.86 -12.17 21.80
CA THR A 194 36.71 -12.29 23.23
C THR A 194 37.29 -11.05 23.88
N LEU A 195 36.46 -10.01 24.04
CA LEU A 195 36.78 -8.89 24.91
C LEU A 195 36.90 -9.42 26.34
N GLY A 196 38.04 -9.15 26.97
CA GLY A 196 38.21 -9.37 28.41
C GLY A 196 37.10 -8.68 29.21
N ASP A 197 36.71 -9.29 30.33
CA ASP A 197 35.53 -8.90 31.12
C ASP A 197 35.49 -7.43 31.56
N GLY A 198 36.62 -6.71 31.55
CA GLY A 198 36.78 -5.33 32.02
C GLY A 198 36.33 -4.18 31.10
N ALA A 199 35.85 -4.43 29.87
CA ALA A 199 35.42 -3.32 28.98
C ALA A 199 34.08 -2.70 29.41
N ALA A 200 33.98 -1.36 29.36
CA ALA A 200 32.74 -0.63 29.67
C ALA A 200 31.58 -1.05 28.74
N TRP A 201 30.35 -1.06 29.27
CA TRP A 201 29.15 -1.54 28.55
C TRP A 201 28.95 -0.85 27.18
N HIS A 202 29.14 0.46 27.10
CA HIS A 202 29.03 1.21 25.82
C HIS A 202 30.08 0.76 24.80
N GLN A 203 31.28 0.39 25.24
CA GLN A 203 32.36 -0.05 24.37
C GLN A 203 32.09 -1.46 23.83
N LYS A 204 31.58 -2.37 24.69
CA LYS A 204 31.08 -3.70 24.28
C LYS A 204 29.96 -3.58 23.24
N TRP A 205 29.00 -2.68 23.46
CA TRP A 205 27.91 -2.42 22.51
C TRP A 205 28.37 -1.82 21.19
N ARG A 206 29.26 -0.82 21.22
CA ARG A 206 29.82 -0.23 20.00
C ARG A 206 30.57 -1.28 19.18
N ILE A 207 31.42 -2.08 19.80
CA ILE A 207 32.18 -3.12 19.09
C ILE A 207 31.23 -4.16 18.49
N LYS A 208 30.22 -4.62 19.25
CA LYS A 208 29.20 -5.55 18.75
C LYS A 208 28.40 -4.98 17.59
N LEU A 209 28.02 -3.70 17.64
CA LEU A 209 27.31 -3.04 16.55
C LEU A 209 28.20 -2.91 15.30
N THR A 210 29.48 -2.55 15.50
CA THR A 210 30.44 -2.37 14.42
C THR A 210 30.78 -3.70 13.75
N SER A 211 30.94 -4.78 14.52
CA SER A 211 31.17 -6.12 13.99
C SER A 211 29.95 -6.66 13.25
N LEU A 212 28.74 -6.49 13.79
CA LEU A 212 27.50 -6.86 13.10
C LEU A 212 27.35 -6.10 11.78
N PHE A 213 27.62 -4.79 11.78
CA PHE A 213 27.58 -3.99 10.55
C PHE A 213 28.60 -4.49 9.52
N HIS A 214 29.83 -4.76 9.95
CA HIS A 214 30.87 -5.29 9.07
C HIS A 214 30.48 -6.65 8.47
N GLN A 215 29.86 -7.53 9.25
CA GLN A 215 29.37 -8.83 8.79
C GLN A 215 28.21 -8.70 7.79
N VAL A 216 27.22 -7.83 8.07
CA VAL A 216 26.11 -7.56 7.15
C VAL A 216 26.64 -6.99 5.82
N TRP A 217 27.60 -6.07 5.90
CA TRP A 217 28.24 -5.48 4.73
C TRP A 217 29.06 -6.50 3.93
N SER A 218 29.79 -7.39 4.61
CA SER A 218 30.53 -8.48 3.97
C SER A 218 29.58 -9.45 3.23
N ASN A 219 28.50 -9.89 3.89
CA ASN A 219 27.48 -10.73 3.24
C ASN A 219 26.88 -10.03 2.01
N PHE A 220 26.58 -8.74 2.11
CA PHE A 220 26.11 -7.95 0.97
C PHE A 220 27.10 -7.95 -0.19
N LEU A 221 28.39 -7.72 0.06
CA LEU A 221 29.42 -7.76 -0.98
C LEU A 221 29.57 -9.15 -1.62
N THR A 222 29.39 -10.22 -0.84
CA THR A 222 29.44 -11.59 -1.38
C THR A 222 28.28 -11.90 -2.34
N VAL A 223 27.15 -11.20 -2.28
CA VAL A 223 26.07 -11.31 -3.28
C VAL A 223 26.52 -10.83 -4.66
N PHE A 224 27.58 -9.99 -4.72
CA PHE A 224 28.22 -9.53 -5.95
C PHE A 224 29.49 -10.31 -6.31
N SER A 225 29.74 -11.45 -5.67
CA SER A 225 30.85 -12.35 -6.02
C SER A 225 30.73 -12.83 -7.48
N PRO A 226 31.83 -13.23 -8.14
CA PRO A 226 31.80 -13.66 -9.54
C PRO A 226 30.84 -14.82 -9.82
N GLU A 227 30.53 -15.64 -8.81
CA GLU A 227 29.59 -16.76 -8.89
C GLU A 227 28.14 -16.28 -9.05
N TYR A 228 27.72 -15.25 -8.29
CA TYR A 228 26.33 -14.79 -8.25
C TYR A 228 26.08 -13.48 -9.00
N ARG A 229 27.12 -12.70 -9.34
CA ARG A 229 26.97 -11.34 -9.90
C ARG A 229 26.02 -11.24 -11.09
N ARG A 230 26.05 -12.21 -12.01
CA ARG A 230 25.21 -12.19 -13.21
C ARG A 230 23.74 -12.35 -12.83
N THR A 231 23.45 -13.31 -11.96
CA THR A 231 22.12 -13.55 -11.40
C THR A 231 21.63 -12.33 -10.63
N THR A 232 22.47 -11.74 -9.79
CA THR A 232 22.15 -10.55 -9.00
C THR A 232 21.76 -9.37 -9.90
N TYR A 233 22.57 -9.03 -10.90
CA TYR A 233 22.25 -7.93 -11.82
C TYR A 233 20.97 -8.17 -12.63
N MET A 234 20.74 -9.41 -13.08
CA MET A 234 19.50 -9.77 -13.77
C MET A 234 18.29 -9.63 -12.84
N MET A 235 18.37 -10.16 -11.60
CA MET A 235 17.32 -10.02 -10.60
C MET A 235 17.06 -8.56 -10.25
N MET A 236 18.09 -7.74 -10.09
CA MET A 236 17.95 -6.29 -9.86
C MET A 236 17.14 -5.63 -10.97
N ALA A 237 17.44 -5.92 -12.24
CA ALA A 237 16.73 -5.36 -13.37
C ALA A 237 15.26 -5.81 -13.43
N VAL A 238 14.98 -7.10 -13.16
CA VAL A 238 13.61 -7.63 -13.13
C VAL A 238 12.80 -7.02 -11.98
N TRP A 239 13.35 -6.99 -10.76
CA TRP A 239 12.72 -6.37 -9.59
C TRP A 239 12.45 -4.88 -9.82
N PHE A 240 13.42 -4.15 -10.38
CA PHE A 240 13.28 -2.73 -10.69
C PHE A 240 12.17 -2.50 -11.71
N SER A 241 12.23 -3.18 -12.85
CA SER A 241 11.25 -3.07 -13.93
C SER A 241 9.83 -3.35 -13.46
N MET A 242 9.67 -4.45 -12.70
CA MET A 242 8.38 -4.89 -12.23
C MET A 242 7.80 -3.92 -11.18
N SER A 243 8.63 -3.46 -10.25
CA SER A 243 8.22 -2.49 -9.24
C SER A 243 7.85 -1.14 -9.82
N PHE A 244 8.70 -0.61 -10.72
CA PHE A 244 8.49 0.67 -11.41
C PHE A 244 7.12 0.70 -12.11
N SER A 245 6.80 -0.38 -12.83
CA SER A 245 5.56 -0.48 -13.61
C SER A 245 4.34 -0.72 -12.72
N TYR A 246 4.41 -1.70 -11.81
CA TYR A 246 3.25 -2.10 -11.01
C TYR A 246 2.84 -1.02 -10.00
N TYR A 247 3.77 -0.54 -9.17
CA TYR A 247 3.43 0.47 -8.16
C TYR A 247 3.16 1.84 -8.79
N GLY A 248 3.90 2.20 -9.84
CA GLY A 248 3.66 3.42 -10.59
C GLY A 248 2.24 3.46 -11.16
N LEU A 249 1.83 2.41 -11.89
CA LEU A 249 0.48 2.37 -12.47
C LEU A 249 -0.59 2.30 -11.40
N THR A 250 -0.41 1.48 -10.35
CA THR A 250 -1.42 1.31 -9.28
C THR A 250 -1.78 2.62 -8.59
N VAL A 251 -0.84 3.55 -8.44
CA VAL A 251 -1.11 4.90 -7.90
C VAL A 251 -1.66 5.85 -8.96
N TRP A 252 -1.14 5.77 -10.19
CA TRP A 252 -1.60 6.60 -11.31
C TRP A 252 -3.07 6.34 -11.68
N PHE A 253 -3.55 5.12 -11.52
CA PHE A 253 -4.91 4.71 -11.89
C PHE A 253 -6.01 5.48 -11.15
N PRO A 254 -6.08 5.49 -9.80
CA PRO A 254 -7.05 6.29 -9.07
C PRO A 254 -6.99 7.78 -9.41
N ASP A 255 -5.79 8.34 -9.58
CA ASP A 255 -5.62 9.75 -9.93
C ASP A 255 -6.17 10.06 -11.33
N MET A 256 -5.95 9.16 -12.30
CA MET A 256 -6.51 9.27 -13.64
C MET A 256 -8.04 9.10 -13.65
N ILE A 257 -8.59 8.16 -12.88
CA ILE A 257 -10.05 8.00 -12.73
C ILE A 257 -10.66 9.28 -12.15
N LYS A 258 -10.07 9.82 -11.07
CA LYS A 258 -10.50 11.08 -10.47
C LYS A 258 -10.44 12.24 -11.46
N TYR A 259 -9.40 12.27 -12.29
CA TYR A 259 -9.28 13.27 -13.35
C TYR A 259 -10.40 13.14 -14.41
N LEU A 260 -10.69 11.92 -14.88
CA LEU A 260 -11.77 11.66 -15.83
C LEU A 260 -13.15 11.99 -15.25
N GLN A 261 -13.41 11.60 -14.00
CA GLN A 261 -14.64 11.96 -13.28
C GLN A 261 -14.78 13.48 -13.18
N LYS A 262 -13.68 14.21 -12.91
CA LYS A 262 -13.70 15.68 -12.87
C LYS A 262 -14.00 16.30 -14.24
N GLN A 263 -13.46 15.73 -15.31
CA GLN A 263 -13.77 16.19 -16.68
C GLN A 263 -15.24 15.91 -17.06
N ASP A 264 -15.75 14.72 -16.77
CA ASP A 264 -17.16 14.35 -17.01
C ASP A 264 -18.11 15.19 -16.16
N TYR A 265 -17.71 15.52 -14.93
CA TYR A 265 -18.47 16.42 -14.08
C TYR A 265 -18.51 17.83 -14.69
N ALA A 266 -17.37 18.37 -15.13
CA ALA A 266 -17.30 19.68 -15.75
C ALA A 266 -18.03 19.77 -17.11
N SER A 267 -18.06 18.68 -17.89
CA SER A 267 -18.79 18.64 -19.17
C SER A 267 -20.30 18.64 -18.99
N ARG A 268 -20.79 18.13 -17.84
CA ARG A 268 -22.21 18.16 -17.45
C ARG A 268 -22.64 19.44 -16.75
N THR A 269 -21.74 20.40 -16.55
CA THR A 269 -22.07 21.68 -15.92
C THR A 269 -23.05 22.46 -16.79
N LYS A 270 -24.19 22.85 -16.21
CA LYS A 270 -25.19 23.66 -16.91
C LYS A 270 -24.84 25.13 -16.81
N PHE A 271 -24.82 25.82 -17.94
CA PHE A 271 -24.57 27.25 -18.01
C PHE A 271 -25.87 27.99 -18.27
N PHE A 272 -26.17 28.93 -17.39
CA PHE A 272 -27.32 29.81 -17.47
C PHE A 272 -26.82 31.24 -17.56
N ALA A 273 -27.23 31.98 -18.58
CA ALA A 273 -26.73 33.32 -18.84
C ALA A 273 -27.89 34.28 -19.09
N LYS A 274 -27.88 35.43 -18.41
CA LYS A 274 -28.91 36.48 -18.53
C LYS A 274 -30.33 35.97 -18.28
N GLU A 275 -30.46 35.04 -17.32
CA GLU A 275 -31.76 34.57 -16.89
C GLU A 275 -32.41 35.61 -15.98
N LYS A 276 -33.69 35.87 -16.25
CA LYS A 276 -34.53 36.66 -15.36
C LYS A 276 -35.55 35.73 -14.72
N ILE A 277 -35.42 35.51 -13.42
CA ILE A 277 -36.30 34.65 -12.64
C ILE A 277 -37.05 35.55 -11.66
N GLU A 278 -38.37 35.41 -11.64
CA GLU A 278 -39.22 36.23 -10.78
C GLU A 278 -40.27 35.34 -10.12
N HIS A 279 -40.47 35.53 -8.81
CA HIS A 279 -41.52 34.86 -8.02
C HIS A 279 -41.45 33.32 -7.98
N VAL A 280 -40.27 32.73 -8.09
CA VAL A 280 -40.07 31.28 -8.07
C VAL A 280 -39.64 30.80 -6.70
N THR A 281 -40.20 29.67 -6.25
CA THR A 281 -39.75 28.97 -5.04
C THR A 281 -38.93 27.74 -5.44
N PHE A 282 -37.63 27.78 -5.17
CA PHE A 282 -36.74 26.63 -5.29
C PHE A 282 -36.84 25.79 -4.01
N ASN A 283 -37.29 24.54 -4.16
CA ASN A 283 -37.42 23.56 -3.07
C ASN A 283 -36.72 22.22 -3.37
N PHE A 284 -35.83 22.21 -4.37
CA PHE A 284 -35.10 21.03 -4.81
C PHE A 284 -33.60 21.29 -4.84
N THR A 285 -32.81 20.22 -4.77
CA THR A 285 -31.35 20.30 -4.73
C THR A 285 -30.80 20.80 -6.08
N LEU A 286 -29.98 21.85 -6.04
CA LEU A 286 -29.34 22.45 -7.21
C LEU A 286 -27.88 22.01 -7.25
N GLU A 287 -27.47 21.33 -8.32
CA GLU A 287 -26.12 20.80 -8.46
C GLU A 287 -25.50 21.13 -9.83
N ASN A 288 -24.21 21.46 -9.82
CA ASN A 288 -23.37 21.61 -11.03
C ASN A 288 -23.89 22.65 -12.03
N GLN A 289 -24.12 23.87 -11.56
CA GLN A 289 -24.66 24.97 -12.38
C GLN A 289 -23.83 26.23 -12.24
N VAL A 290 -23.63 26.93 -13.36
CA VAL A 290 -22.99 28.24 -13.41
C VAL A 290 -23.98 29.24 -13.97
N HIS A 291 -24.31 30.23 -13.15
CA HIS A 291 -25.26 31.30 -13.46
C HIS A 291 -24.49 32.60 -13.68
N ARG A 292 -24.63 33.23 -14.85
CA ARG A 292 -23.93 34.47 -15.22
C ARG A 292 -24.91 35.57 -15.56
N GLN A 293 -24.71 36.75 -14.99
CA GLN A 293 -25.55 37.92 -15.25
C GLN A 293 -27.04 37.64 -15.01
N GLY A 294 -27.36 36.81 -14.02
CA GLY A 294 -28.75 36.48 -13.69
C GLY A 294 -29.41 37.57 -12.85
N GLU A 295 -30.69 37.78 -13.07
CA GLU A 295 -31.54 38.69 -12.28
C GLU A 295 -32.61 37.85 -11.57
N TYR A 296 -32.58 37.83 -10.25
CA TYR A 296 -33.50 37.09 -9.39
C TYR A 296 -34.32 38.09 -8.58
N PHE A 297 -35.63 38.11 -8.77
CA PHE A 297 -36.53 39.07 -8.14
C PHE A 297 -37.63 38.36 -7.36
N ASN A 298 -37.70 38.62 -6.05
CA ASN A 298 -38.71 38.05 -5.16
C ASN A 298 -38.77 36.50 -5.22
N ASP A 299 -37.60 35.87 -5.31
CA ASP A 299 -37.44 34.41 -5.34
C ASP A 299 -37.19 33.84 -3.94
N LYS A 300 -37.64 32.60 -3.70
CA LYS A 300 -37.49 31.89 -2.43
C LYS A 300 -36.68 30.61 -2.60
N PHE A 301 -35.54 30.51 -1.92
CA PHE A 301 -34.69 29.33 -1.86
C PHE A 301 -34.89 28.66 -0.51
N MET A 302 -35.72 27.62 -0.44
CA MET A 302 -36.11 26.99 0.83
C MET A 302 -35.81 25.49 0.86
N ASN A 303 -35.25 25.00 1.98
CA ASN A 303 -35.03 23.57 2.24
C ASN A 303 -34.24 22.85 1.12
N LEU A 304 -33.24 23.50 0.55
CA LEU A 304 -32.47 22.97 -0.55
C LEU A 304 -30.97 22.85 -0.25
N LYS A 305 -30.31 21.97 -1.00
CA LYS A 305 -28.86 21.83 -1.00
C LYS A 305 -28.28 22.44 -2.27
N MET A 306 -27.27 23.30 -2.14
CA MET A 306 -26.55 23.89 -3.28
C MET A 306 -25.18 23.24 -3.42
N ARG A 307 -24.94 22.46 -4.48
CA ARG A 307 -23.67 21.74 -4.68
C ARG A 307 -22.93 22.21 -5.93
N SER A 308 -21.69 22.67 -5.78
CA SER A 308 -20.84 23.15 -6.88
C SER A 308 -21.55 24.16 -7.77
N MET A 309 -22.19 25.15 -7.15
CA MET A 309 -22.84 26.24 -7.88
C MET A 309 -21.95 27.48 -7.90
N VAL A 310 -21.93 28.18 -9.03
CA VAL A 310 -21.24 29.47 -9.13
C VAL A 310 -22.19 30.51 -9.72
N PHE A 311 -22.45 31.58 -8.98
CA PHE A 311 -23.15 32.76 -9.49
C PHE A 311 -22.11 33.85 -9.75
N GLU A 312 -22.07 34.41 -10.96
CA GLU A 312 -21.13 35.46 -11.38
C GLU A 312 -21.90 36.67 -11.93
N ASP A 313 -21.61 37.85 -11.39
CA ASP A 313 -22.20 39.13 -11.81
C ASP A 313 -23.76 39.14 -11.78
N SER A 314 -24.36 38.38 -10.86
CA SER A 314 -25.83 38.28 -10.72
C SER A 314 -26.41 39.23 -9.66
N LEU A 315 -27.65 39.66 -9.87
CA LEU A 315 -28.45 40.50 -8.97
C LEU A 315 -29.52 39.66 -8.28
N PHE A 316 -29.60 39.75 -6.96
CA PHE A 316 -30.65 39.16 -6.13
C PHE A 316 -31.38 40.29 -5.41
N GLU A 317 -32.64 40.49 -5.73
CA GLU A 317 -33.49 41.55 -5.16
C GLU A 317 -34.71 40.93 -4.50
N GLU A 318 -34.99 41.33 -3.25
CA GLU A 318 -36.11 40.82 -2.44
C GLU A 318 -36.15 39.29 -2.28
N CYS A 319 -35.00 38.62 -2.39
CA CYS A 319 -34.91 37.17 -2.30
C CYS A 319 -34.85 36.64 -0.86
N TYR A 320 -35.30 35.40 -0.65
CA TYR A 320 -35.32 34.72 0.64
C TYR A 320 -34.53 33.41 0.59
N PHE A 321 -33.54 33.25 1.45
CA PHE A 321 -32.71 32.06 1.57
C PHE A 321 -32.97 31.41 2.93
N GLU A 322 -33.67 30.28 2.95
CA GLU A 322 -34.09 29.58 4.17
C GLU A 322 -33.58 28.13 4.18
N ASP A 323 -32.91 27.76 5.27
CA ASP A 323 -32.50 26.38 5.56
C ASP A 323 -31.56 25.74 4.52
N ILE A 324 -30.65 26.55 3.99
CA ILE A 324 -29.74 26.14 2.91
C ILE A 324 -28.47 25.50 3.47
N THR A 325 -28.07 24.41 2.83
CA THR A 325 -26.75 23.79 3.03
C THR A 325 -26.00 23.80 1.71
N SER A 326 -24.79 24.34 1.69
CA SER A 326 -24.02 24.56 0.49
C SER A 326 -22.65 23.87 0.54
N SER A 327 -22.25 23.23 -0.56
CA SER A 327 -20.93 22.58 -0.71
C SER A 327 -20.25 23.07 -1.99
N ASN A 328 -19.00 23.54 -1.90
CA ASN A 328 -18.26 24.12 -3.03
C ASN A 328 -19.05 25.18 -3.85
N THR A 329 -19.88 26.00 -3.20
CA THR A 329 -20.76 27.00 -3.84
C THR A 329 -20.27 28.42 -3.56
N PHE A 330 -20.20 29.25 -4.61
CA PHE A 330 -19.65 30.60 -4.54
C PHE A 330 -20.53 31.63 -5.27
N PHE A 331 -20.62 32.82 -4.68
CA PHE A 331 -21.21 34.01 -5.31
C PHE A 331 -20.11 35.02 -5.55
N LYS A 332 -19.86 35.38 -6.81
CA LYS A 332 -18.76 36.26 -7.23
C LYS A 332 -19.32 37.51 -7.88
N ASN A 333 -18.91 38.69 -7.39
CA ASN A 333 -19.39 39.98 -7.89
C ASN A 333 -20.93 40.13 -7.88
N CYS A 334 -21.62 39.40 -7.00
CA CYS A 334 -23.08 39.46 -6.93
C CYS A 334 -23.53 40.67 -6.11
N THR A 335 -24.72 41.20 -6.41
CA THR A 335 -25.35 42.24 -5.61
C THR A 335 -26.62 41.68 -5.00
N PHE A 336 -26.74 41.75 -3.67
CA PHE A 336 -27.90 41.34 -2.91
C PHE A 336 -28.57 42.59 -2.36
N ILE A 337 -29.86 42.78 -2.68
CA ILE A 337 -30.68 43.91 -2.26
C ILE A 337 -31.88 43.37 -1.50
N ALA A 338 -32.10 43.86 -0.27
CA ALA A 338 -33.24 43.47 0.56
C ALA A 338 -33.41 41.95 0.70
N THR A 339 -32.30 41.21 0.77
CA THR A 339 -32.29 39.74 0.81
C THR A 339 -32.22 39.24 2.25
N LEU A 340 -33.03 38.24 2.60
CA LEU A 340 -33.02 37.59 3.91
C LEU A 340 -32.30 36.24 3.86
N PHE A 341 -31.32 36.03 4.73
CA PHE A 341 -30.67 34.74 4.94
C PHE A 341 -31.06 34.20 6.32
N TYR A 342 -31.79 33.09 6.36
CA TYR A 342 -32.27 32.43 7.58
C TYR A 342 -31.78 30.98 7.65
N ASN A 343 -31.07 30.61 8.72
CA ASN A 343 -30.60 29.23 8.94
C ASN A 343 -29.73 28.67 7.79
N THR A 344 -28.81 29.50 7.28
CA THR A 344 -27.93 29.16 6.15
C THR A 344 -26.46 29.02 6.57
N ASP A 345 -25.67 28.33 5.75
CA ASP A 345 -24.21 28.19 5.86
C ASP A 345 -23.43 29.10 4.88
N LEU A 346 -24.12 30.11 4.31
CA LEU A 346 -23.58 31.07 3.35
C LEU A 346 -22.81 32.20 4.06
N PHE A 347 -21.64 31.87 4.59
CA PHE A 347 -20.77 32.84 5.26
C PHE A 347 -20.06 33.79 4.29
N LYS A 348 -19.52 34.90 4.81
CA LYS A 348 -18.81 35.95 4.04
C LYS A 348 -17.72 35.42 3.10
N TYR A 349 -17.02 34.33 3.44
CA TYR A 349 -15.96 33.78 2.59
C TYR A 349 -16.49 33.17 1.28
N ARG A 350 -17.77 32.82 1.20
CA ARG A 350 -18.43 32.31 -0.01
C ARG A 350 -18.98 33.42 -0.91
N LEU A 351 -19.08 34.64 -0.38
CA LEU A 351 -19.53 35.86 -1.06
C LEU A 351 -18.30 36.68 -1.50
N VAL A 352 -17.67 36.30 -2.61
CA VAL A 352 -16.44 36.93 -3.11
C VAL A 352 -16.79 38.21 -3.85
N ASN A 353 -16.25 39.35 -3.41
CA ASN A 353 -16.48 40.68 -4.02
C ASN A 353 -17.97 41.06 -4.21
N SER A 354 -18.85 40.49 -3.39
CA SER A 354 -20.29 40.69 -3.49
C SER A 354 -20.76 41.81 -2.57
N LYS A 355 -21.77 42.59 -3.01
CA LYS A 355 -22.35 43.71 -2.25
C LYS A 355 -23.65 43.27 -1.57
N LEU A 356 -23.80 43.61 -0.30
CA LEU A 356 -25.02 43.36 0.49
C LEU A 356 -25.63 44.72 0.85
N ILE A 357 -26.83 45.01 0.35
CA ILE A 357 -27.55 46.27 0.56
C ILE A 357 -28.88 45.94 1.25
N ASN A 358 -29.07 46.42 2.48
CA ASN A 358 -30.26 46.11 3.30
C ASN A 358 -30.55 44.60 3.48
N SER A 359 -29.53 43.74 3.38
CA SER A 359 -29.67 42.29 3.56
C SER A 359 -29.32 41.87 4.98
N THR A 360 -30.05 40.90 5.53
CA THR A 360 -29.90 40.46 6.93
C THR A 360 -29.62 38.96 7.03
N PHE A 361 -28.82 38.57 8.02
CA PHE A 361 -28.51 37.18 8.36
C PHE A 361 -29.11 36.87 9.74
N LEU A 362 -29.99 35.85 9.81
CA LEU A 362 -30.69 35.42 11.01
C LEU A 362 -30.43 33.93 11.26
N HIS A 363 -30.14 33.56 12.51
CA HIS A 363 -29.89 32.18 12.94
C HIS A 363 -28.91 31.41 12.06
N ASN A 364 -27.68 31.92 11.85
CA ASN A 364 -26.68 31.18 11.06
C ASN A 364 -26.44 29.77 11.61
N LYS A 365 -26.25 28.79 10.74
CA LYS A 365 -25.86 27.43 11.13
C LYS A 365 -24.45 27.47 11.74
N GLU A 366 -24.37 27.62 13.05
CA GLU A 366 -23.10 27.55 13.80
C GLU A 366 -22.69 26.09 13.97
N GLY A 367 -21.84 25.63 13.06
CA GLY A 367 -21.21 24.34 13.12
C GLY A 367 -20.07 24.31 12.13
N CYS A 368 -18.89 23.87 12.57
CA CYS A 368 -17.78 23.58 11.67
C CYS A 368 -18.10 22.32 10.87
N LEU A 369 -19.08 22.40 9.96
CA LEU A 369 -19.25 21.44 8.87
C LEU A 369 -18.17 21.77 7.84
N LEU A 370 -16.92 21.46 8.21
CA LEU A 370 -15.81 21.29 7.28
C LEU A 370 -15.98 20.00 6.45
N SER A 371 -17.20 19.49 6.32
CA SER A 371 -17.56 18.46 5.36
C SER A 371 -18.19 19.16 4.16
N ASP A 372 -17.39 19.32 3.10
CA ASP A 372 -17.95 19.25 1.76
C ASP A 372 -18.74 17.94 1.68
N VAL A 373 -20.06 17.98 1.91
CA VAL A 373 -20.94 16.79 1.87
C VAL A 373 -20.92 16.14 0.47
N SER A 374 -20.43 16.84 -0.56
CA SER A 374 -20.08 16.27 -1.87
C SER A 374 -18.89 15.30 -1.83
N ASP A 375 -17.97 15.43 -0.87
CA ASP A 375 -16.87 14.49 -0.64
C ASP A 375 -17.33 13.23 0.12
N GLU A 376 -18.51 13.17 0.75
CA GLU A 376 -18.96 11.96 1.45
C GLU A 376 -19.24 10.79 0.49
N ASN A 377 -20.00 11.04 -0.59
CA ASN A 377 -20.24 10.04 -1.63
C ASN A 377 -18.96 9.71 -2.41
N ASN A 378 -18.12 10.70 -2.70
CA ASN A 378 -16.85 10.48 -3.39
C ASN A 378 -15.85 9.69 -2.53
N ALA A 379 -15.69 10.03 -1.25
CA ALA A 379 -14.77 9.33 -0.35
C ALA A 379 -15.20 7.88 -0.12
N TYR A 380 -16.49 7.64 0.10
CA TYR A 380 -17.04 6.28 0.18
C TYR A 380 -16.73 5.47 -1.09
N MET A 381 -17.00 6.05 -2.26
CA MET A 381 -16.73 5.39 -3.55
C MET A 381 -15.23 5.17 -3.78
N VAL A 382 -14.35 6.07 -3.34
CA VAL A 382 -12.89 5.90 -3.45
C VAL A 382 -12.42 4.68 -2.64
N TYR A 383 -12.86 4.52 -1.40
CA TYR A 383 -12.50 3.34 -0.59
C TYR A 383 -13.13 2.06 -1.14
N PHE A 384 -14.35 2.13 -1.66
CA PHE A 384 -15.02 0.99 -2.30
C PHE A 384 -14.30 0.54 -3.59
N VAL A 385 -13.88 1.47 -4.44
CA VAL A 385 -13.09 1.16 -5.65
C VAL A 385 -11.74 0.57 -5.26
N SER A 386 -11.09 1.08 -4.21
CA SER A 386 -9.85 0.50 -3.68
C SER A 386 -10.06 -0.94 -3.18
N PHE A 387 -11.17 -1.21 -2.49
CA PHE A 387 -11.57 -2.56 -2.08
C PHE A 387 -11.77 -3.48 -3.29
N LEU A 388 -12.53 -3.06 -4.30
CA LEU A 388 -12.71 -3.83 -5.54
C LEU A 388 -11.39 -4.12 -6.25
N GLY A 389 -10.49 -3.13 -6.32
CA GLY A 389 -9.15 -3.29 -6.88
C GLY A 389 -8.36 -4.37 -6.15
N THR A 390 -8.34 -4.37 -4.81
CA THR A 390 -7.66 -5.42 -4.03
C THR A 390 -8.32 -6.79 -4.16
N LEU A 391 -9.65 -6.83 -4.29
CA LEU A 391 -10.41 -8.08 -4.47
C LEU A 391 -10.11 -8.72 -5.83
N ALA A 392 -9.94 -7.92 -6.88
CA ALA A 392 -9.63 -8.38 -8.23
C ALA A 392 -8.25 -9.07 -8.34
N VAL A 393 -7.34 -8.82 -7.41
CA VAL A 393 -6.01 -9.44 -7.38
C VAL A 393 -6.05 -10.88 -6.84
N LEU A 394 -7.06 -11.21 -6.02
CA LEU A 394 -7.15 -12.50 -5.33
C LEU A 394 -7.23 -13.72 -6.29
N PRO A 395 -8.05 -13.71 -7.35
CA PRO A 395 -8.07 -14.80 -8.33
C PRO A 395 -6.72 -15.04 -8.99
N GLY A 396 -6.00 -13.97 -9.34
CA GLY A 396 -4.66 -14.05 -9.93
C GLY A 396 -3.67 -14.78 -9.03
N ASN A 397 -3.77 -14.54 -7.72
CA ASN A 397 -2.93 -15.19 -6.72
C ASN A 397 -3.25 -16.68 -6.60
N ILE A 398 -4.53 -17.06 -6.52
CA ILE A 398 -4.96 -18.48 -6.49
C ILE A 398 -4.46 -19.22 -7.74
N VAL A 399 -4.65 -18.63 -8.92
CA VAL A 399 -4.19 -19.20 -10.19
C VAL A 399 -2.66 -19.37 -10.17
N SER A 400 -1.92 -18.38 -9.68
CA SER A 400 -0.46 -18.49 -9.56
C SER A 400 -0.04 -19.62 -8.61
N ALA A 401 -0.69 -19.77 -7.45
CA ALA A 401 -0.34 -20.80 -6.49
C ALA A 401 -0.57 -22.22 -7.04
N LEU A 402 -1.69 -22.44 -7.74
CA LEU A 402 -2.02 -23.74 -8.33
C LEU A 402 -1.16 -24.10 -9.56
N LEU A 403 -0.68 -23.10 -10.29
CA LEU A 403 0.09 -23.31 -11.53
C LEU A 403 1.61 -23.23 -11.34
N MET A 404 2.10 -22.67 -10.24
CA MET A 404 3.53 -22.46 -9.97
C MET A 404 4.35 -23.74 -10.11
N ASP A 405 3.86 -24.84 -9.53
CA ASP A 405 4.55 -26.13 -9.59
C ASP A 405 4.37 -26.85 -10.92
N LYS A 406 3.34 -26.52 -11.71
CA LYS A 406 3.08 -27.14 -13.03
C LYS A 406 3.85 -26.46 -14.16
N ILE A 407 3.75 -25.13 -14.25
CA ILE A 407 4.29 -24.32 -15.36
C ILE A 407 5.79 -24.02 -15.16
N GLY A 408 6.26 -23.95 -13.91
CA GLY A 408 7.61 -23.52 -13.56
C GLY A 408 7.68 -22.03 -13.24
N ARG A 409 8.69 -21.63 -12.45
CA ARG A 409 8.77 -20.29 -11.84
C ARG A 409 9.08 -19.24 -12.91
N LEU A 410 10.05 -19.55 -13.76
CA LEU A 410 10.54 -18.66 -14.82
C LEU A 410 9.47 -18.37 -15.87
N ARG A 411 8.78 -19.42 -16.33
CA ARG A 411 7.73 -19.32 -17.34
C ARG A 411 6.50 -18.59 -16.81
N MET A 412 6.16 -18.80 -15.53
CA MET A 412 5.10 -18.04 -14.88
C MET A 412 5.47 -16.56 -14.80
N LEU A 413 6.67 -16.22 -14.33
CA LEU A 413 7.17 -14.84 -14.24
C LEU A 413 7.18 -14.14 -15.61
N ALA A 414 7.82 -14.73 -16.61
CA ALA A 414 7.94 -14.13 -17.93
C ALA A 414 6.58 -14.07 -18.65
N GLY A 415 5.80 -15.16 -18.59
CA GLY A 415 4.50 -15.26 -19.25
C GLY A 415 3.48 -14.27 -18.70
N SER A 416 3.29 -14.21 -17.38
CA SER A 416 2.38 -13.24 -16.77
C SER A 416 2.85 -11.79 -16.94
N SER A 417 4.16 -11.53 -17.02
CA SER A 417 4.68 -10.19 -17.31
C SER A 417 4.39 -9.74 -18.74
N VAL A 418 4.48 -10.64 -19.74
CA VAL A 418 4.10 -10.33 -21.14
C VAL A 418 2.61 -10.06 -21.24
N ILE A 419 1.77 -10.89 -20.61
CA ILE A 419 0.32 -10.68 -20.63
C ILE A 419 -0.03 -9.34 -19.92
N SER A 420 0.67 -9.00 -18.84
CA SER A 420 0.52 -7.70 -18.15
C SER A 420 0.93 -6.53 -19.05
N CYS A 421 1.99 -6.69 -19.84
CA CYS A 421 2.40 -5.70 -20.85
C CYS A 421 1.30 -5.47 -21.91
N ILE A 422 0.68 -6.55 -22.41
CA ILE A 422 -0.43 -6.48 -23.37
C ILE A 422 -1.64 -5.78 -22.72
N SER A 423 -2.00 -6.16 -21.50
CA SER A 423 -3.08 -5.51 -20.74
C SER A 423 -2.81 -4.02 -20.53
N CYS A 424 -1.56 -3.65 -20.26
CA CYS A 424 -1.15 -2.26 -20.12
C CYS A 424 -1.31 -1.48 -21.44
N PHE A 425 -0.98 -2.08 -22.58
CA PHE A 425 -1.18 -1.45 -23.88
C PHE A 425 -2.66 -1.14 -24.15
N PHE A 426 -3.57 -2.04 -23.78
CA PHE A 426 -5.01 -1.82 -23.92
C PHE A 426 -5.55 -0.64 -23.09
N LEU A 427 -4.83 -0.20 -22.05
CA LEU A 427 -5.19 1.01 -21.29
C LEU A 427 -5.19 2.28 -22.14
N SER A 428 -4.43 2.30 -23.24
CA SER A 428 -4.41 3.46 -24.12
C SER A 428 -5.77 3.72 -24.78
N PHE A 429 -6.63 2.71 -24.86
CA PHE A 429 -7.98 2.81 -25.42
C PHE A 429 -9.06 3.06 -24.34
N GLY A 430 -8.69 3.07 -23.06
CA GLY A 430 -9.59 3.31 -21.93
C GLY A 430 -10.02 4.78 -21.84
N ASN A 431 -11.20 5.09 -22.39
CA ASN A 431 -11.78 6.44 -22.32
C ASN A 431 -12.90 6.58 -21.30
N SER A 432 -13.52 5.48 -20.85
CA SER A 432 -14.54 5.50 -19.80
C SER A 432 -13.96 5.10 -18.44
N GLU A 433 -14.59 5.60 -17.37
CA GLU A 433 -14.28 5.21 -15.99
C GLU A 433 -14.38 3.69 -15.80
N SER A 434 -15.47 3.08 -16.27
CA SER A 434 -15.70 1.63 -16.14
C SER A 434 -14.65 0.81 -16.89
N ALA A 435 -14.23 1.24 -18.08
CA ALA A 435 -13.18 0.56 -18.84
C ALA A 435 -11.83 0.65 -18.12
N MET A 436 -11.49 1.82 -17.54
CA MET A 436 -10.27 2.01 -16.77
C MET A 436 -10.22 1.12 -15.53
N ILE A 437 -11.33 1.01 -14.79
CA ILE A 437 -11.43 0.12 -13.62
C ILE A 437 -11.28 -1.36 -14.03
N ALA A 438 -11.99 -1.78 -15.09
CA ALA A 438 -11.92 -3.16 -15.56
C ALA A 438 -10.50 -3.55 -16.01
N LEU A 439 -9.81 -2.67 -16.73
CA LEU A 439 -8.43 -2.90 -17.18
C LEU A 439 -7.42 -2.83 -16.04
N LEU A 440 -7.63 -2.00 -15.01
CA LEU A 440 -6.84 -2.00 -13.79
C LEU A 440 -6.96 -3.36 -13.07
N CYS A 441 -8.19 -3.86 -12.90
CA CYS A 441 -8.44 -5.16 -12.29
C CYS A 441 -7.74 -6.29 -13.06
N LEU A 442 -7.82 -6.25 -14.40
CA LEU A 442 -7.14 -7.20 -15.27
C LEU A 442 -5.61 -7.13 -15.12
N PHE A 443 -5.04 -5.92 -15.19
CA PHE A 443 -3.61 -5.69 -15.03
C PHE A 443 -3.10 -6.15 -13.65
N GLY A 444 -3.81 -5.78 -12.58
CA GLY A 444 -3.46 -6.16 -11.21
C GLY A 444 -3.54 -7.66 -10.96
N GLY A 445 -4.59 -8.31 -11.46
CA GLY A 445 -4.80 -9.75 -11.35
C GLY A 445 -3.79 -10.59 -12.14
N ILE A 446 -3.28 -10.10 -13.27
CA ILE A 446 -2.23 -10.81 -14.03
C ILE A 446 -0.84 -10.51 -13.43
N SER A 447 -0.57 -9.25 -13.07
CA SER A 447 0.72 -8.83 -12.55
C SER A 447 1.08 -9.48 -11.21
N ILE A 448 0.09 -9.85 -10.39
CA ILE A 448 0.37 -10.52 -9.12
C ILE A 448 0.98 -11.91 -9.31
N ALA A 449 0.63 -12.62 -10.39
CA ALA A 449 1.24 -13.91 -10.68
C ALA A 449 2.74 -13.77 -10.93
N SER A 450 3.15 -12.70 -11.63
CA SER A 450 4.56 -12.36 -11.80
C SER A 450 5.24 -12.05 -10.47
N TRP A 451 4.56 -11.35 -9.55
CA TRP A 451 5.14 -10.93 -8.27
C TRP A 451 5.40 -12.14 -7.39
N ASN A 452 4.43 -13.04 -7.30
CA ASN A 452 4.56 -14.29 -6.58
C ASN A 452 5.68 -15.15 -7.17
N ALA A 453 5.78 -15.19 -8.50
CA ALA A 453 6.87 -15.90 -9.17
C ALA A 453 8.24 -15.32 -8.81
N LEU A 454 8.36 -13.99 -8.78
CA LEU A 454 9.58 -13.26 -8.48
C LEU A 454 10.02 -13.45 -7.02
N ASP A 455 9.08 -13.40 -6.08
CA ASP A 455 9.36 -13.61 -4.65
C ASP A 455 9.89 -15.02 -4.40
N VAL A 456 9.24 -16.03 -4.96
CA VAL A 456 9.67 -17.43 -4.85
C VAL A 456 11.04 -17.62 -5.50
N LEU A 457 11.22 -17.14 -6.73
CA LEU A 457 12.49 -17.26 -7.46
C LEU A 457 13.65 -16.61 -6.68
N THR A 458 13.40 -15.48 -6.01
CA THR A 458 14.41 -14.80 -5.20
C THR A 458 14.89 -15.66 -4.04
N VAL A 459 13.98 -16.35 -3.34
CA VAL A 459 14.34 -17.27 -2.25
C VAL A 459 15.13 -18.47 -2.76
N GLU A 460 14.81 -18.97 -3.94
CA GLU A 460 15.39 -20.21 -4.48
C GLU A 460 16.77 -20.02 -5.12
N LEU A 461 17.08 -18.82 -5.62
CA LEU A 461 18.34 -18.53 -6.32
C LEU A 461 19.55 -18.38 -5.39
N TYR A 462 19.35 -17.95 -4.14
CA TYR A 462 20.43 -17.66 -3.21
C TYR A 462 20.59 -18.74 -2.13
N PRO A 463 21.84 -19.07 -1.74
CA PRO A 463 22.11 -20.01 -0.66
C PRO A 463 21.61 -19.47 0.69
N SER A 464 21.31 -20.35 1.65
CA SER A 464 20.65 -19.98 2.91
C SER A 464 21.41 -18.92 3.73
N ASP A 465 22.74 -18.94 3.69
CA ASP A 465 23.63 -18.04 4.45
C ASP A 465 23.58 -16.56 3.98
N LYS A 466 23.12 -16.32 2.75
CA LYS A 466 23.05 -14.98 2.12
C LYS A 466 21.66 -14.61 1.63
N ARG A 467 20.69 -15.52 1.76
CA ARG A 467 19.36 -15.39 1.16
C ARG A 467 18.60 -14.18 1.68
N CYS A 468 18.53 -13.98 3.00
CA CYS A 468 17.78 -12.85 3.55
C CYS A 468 18.45 -11.52 3.18
N THR A 469 19.78 -11.48 3.16
CA THR A 469 20.56 -10.31 2.72
C THR A 469 20.26 -9.96 1.25
N ALA A 470 20.30 -10.95 0.35
CA ALA A 470 20.04 -10.73 -1.07
C ALA A 470 18.58 -10.30 -1.33
N PHE A 471 17.61 -10.97 -0.71
CA PHE A 471 16.19 -10.60 -0.82
C PHE A 471 15.96 -9.21 -0.20
N GLY A 472 16.50 -8.92 0.99
CA GLY A 472 16.40 -7.61 1.63
C GLY A 472 16.92 -6.47 0.75
N PHE A 473 18.04 -6.69 0.06
CA PHE A 473 18.58 -5.74 -0.90
C PHE A 473 17.69 -5.57 -2.15
N LEU A 474 17.26 -6.66 -2.78
CA LEU A 474 16.37 -6.61 -3.95
C LEU A 474 15.02 -5.94 -3.61
N ASN A 475 14.48 -6.19 -2.42
CA ASN A 475 13.28 -5.52 -1.93
C ASN A 475 13.52 -4.04 -1.62
N ALA A 476 14.71 -3.65 -1.14
CA ALA A 476 15.07 -2.24 -0.99
C ALA A 476 15.12 -1.53 -2.36
N LEU A 477 15.74 -2.16 -3.37
CA LEU A 477 15.77 -1.67 -4.75
C LEU A 477 14.35 -1.56 -5.34
N CYS A 478 13.49 -2.53 -5.06
CA CYS A 478 12.08 -2.50 -5.41
C CYS A 478 11.38 -1.26 -4.86
N LYS A 479 11.57 -0.91 -3.58
CA LYS A 479 10.96 0.29 -3.00
C LYS A 479 11.50 1.59 -3.60
N LEU A 480 12.78 1.62 -4.01
CA LEU A 480 13.35 2.76 -4.74
C LEU A 480 12.70 2.92 -6.12
N ALA A 481 12.55 1.82 -6.87
CA ALA A 481 11.88 1.81 -8.16
C ALA A 481 10.40 2.25 -8.08
N ALA A 482 9.70 1.86 -7.01
CA ALA A 482 8.32 2.28 -6.75
C ALA A 482 8.24 3.81 -6.53
N ILE A 483 9.14 4.40 -5.75
CA ILE A 483 9.18 5.86 -5.54
C ILE A 483 9.38 6.60 -6.85
N LEU A 484 10.33 6.13 -7.69
CA LEU A 484 10.59 6.71 -9.00
C LEU A 484 9.37 6.58 -9.93
N GLY A 485 8.76 5.38 -10.00
CA GLY A 485 7.58 5.12 -10.83
C GLY A 485 6.38 6.00 -10.44
N ILE A 486 6.08 6.08 -9.15
CA ILE A 486 5.00 6.92 -8.63
C ILE A 486 5.26 8.40 -8.98
N SER A 487 6.46 8.91 -8.68
CA SER A 487 6.79 10.32 -8.94
C SER A 487 6.69 10.68 -10.42
N ILE A 488 7.17 9.80 -11.32
CA ILE A 488 7.13 10.06 -12.76
C ILE A 488 5.70 9.97 -13.26
N PHE A 489 4.95 8.92 -12.92
CA PHE A 489 3.62 8.71 -13.51
C PHE A 489 2.59 9.71 -13.00
N THR A 490 2.61 10.05 -11.71
CA THR A 490 1.70 11.07 -11.15
C THR A 490 1.91 12.44 -11.80
N SER A 491 3.14 12.79 -12.19
CA SER A 491 3.44 14.07 -12.86
C SER A 491 2.78 14.20 -14.25
N PHE A 492 2.38 13.08 -14.88
CA PHE A 492 1.74 13.08 -16.20
C PHE A 492 0.21 13.01 -16.15
N VAL A 493 -0.39 12.93 -14.96
CA VAL A 493 -1.85 12.96 -14.80
C VAL A 493 -2.37 14.30 -15.34
N GLY A 494 -3.32 14.23 -16.27
CA GLY A 494 -3.91 15.40 -16.93
C GLY A 494 -3.14 15.94 -18.15
N ILE A 495 -1.89 15.49 -18.39
CA ILE A 495 -1.13 15.85 -19.59
C ILE A 495 -1.31 14.80 -20.68
N THR A 496 -0.96 13.54 -20.39
CA THR A 496 -1.02 12.45 -21.37
C THR A 496 -1.14 11.09 -20.69
N LYS A 497 -1.97 10.22 -21.27
CA LYS A 497 -2.10 8.82 -20.84
C LYS A 497 -1.00 7.93 -21.42
N ALA A 498 -0.50 8.28 -22.61
CA ALA A 498 0.36 7.41 -23.41
C ALA A 498 1.75 7.21 -22.79
N VAL A 499 2.33 8.26 -22.19
CA VAL A 499 3.70 8.23 -21.66
C VAL A 499 3.84 7.22 -20.50
N PRO A 500 3.03 7.29 -19.40
CA PRO A 500 3.09 6.28 -18.34
C PRO A 500 2.87 4.85 -18.85
N ILE A 501 1.95 4.66 -19.79
CA ILE A 501 1.62 3.34 -20.36
C ILE A 501 2.80 2.76 -21.16
N ILE A 502 3.45 3.57 -22.00
CA ILE A 502 4.61 3.13 -22.79
C ILE A 502 5.80 2.83 -21.88
N PHE A 503 6.06 3.68 -20.88
CA PHE A 503 7.12 3.42 -19.91
C PHE A 503 6.89 2.13 -19.12
N ALA A 504 5.67 1.91 -18.62
CA ALA A 504 5.34 0.71 -17.87
C ALA A 504 5.38 -0.56 -18.74
N SER A 505 4.78 -0.54 -19.93
CA SER A 505 4.81 -1.67 -20.87
C SER A 505 6.23 -1.99 -21.34
N GLY A 506 7.02 -0.98 -21.71
CA GLY A 506 8.41 -1.13 -22.12
C GLY A 506 9.30 -1.70 -21.01
N ALA A 507 9.12 -1.22 -19.78
CA ALA A 507 9.80 -1.79 -18.62
C ALA A 507 9.41 -3.27 -18.46
N LEU A 508 8.11 -3.60 -18.34
CA LEU A 508 7.64 -4.99 -18.20
C LEU A 508 8.15 -5.93 -19.31
N ALA A 509 8.19 -5.47 -20.56
CA ALA A 509 8.73 -6.24 -21.67
C ALA A 509 10.23 -6.51 -21.50
N ALA A 510 11.02 -5.49 -21.14
CA ALA A 510 12.45 -5.65 -20.86
C ALA A 510 12.70 -6.56 -19.65
N GLY A 511 11.93 -6.40 -18.57
CA GLY A 511 11.97 -7.27 -17.40
C GLY A 511 11.65 -8.72 -17.72
N SER A 512 10.62 -8.97 -18.54
CA SER A 512 10.27 -10.33 -18.98
C SER A 512 11.35 -10.98 -19.84
N PHE A 513 11.94 -10.24 -20.77
CA PHE A 513 13.05 -10.73 -21.59
C PHE A 513 14.28 -11.09 -20.74
N LEU A 514 14.59 -10.29 -19.73
CA LEU A 514 15.67 -10.58 -18.79
C LEU A 514 15.34 -11.77 -17.89
N ALA A 515 14.08 -11.91 -17.46
CA ALA A 515 13.62 -13.03 -16.66
C ALA A 515 13.87 -14.36 -17.37
N LEU A 516 13.64 -14.47 -18.68
CA LEU A 516 13.90 -15.69 -19.45
C LEU A 516 15.37 -16.14 -19.47
N LYS A 517 16.32 -15.25 -19.12
CA LYS A 517 17.75 -15.56 -19.08
C LYS A 517 18.23 -16.07 -17.71
N LEU A 518 17.35 -16.09 -16.70
CA LEU A 518 17.65 -16.63 -15.37
C LEU A 518 17.59 -18.17 -15.38
N PRO A 519 18.36 -18.84 -14.50
CA PRO A 519 18.32 -20.30 -14.39
C PRO A 519 16.99 -20.77 -13.79
N GLU A 520 16.42 -21.86 -14.31
CA GLU A 520 15.21 -22.48 -13.75
C GLU A 520 15.55 -23.24 -12.45
N THR A 521 14.85 -22.90 -11.37
CA THR A 521 15.09 -23.44 -10.02
C THR A 521 14.16 -24.61 -9.65
N ARG A 522 13.27 -25.01 -10.57
CA ARG A 522 12.28 -26.08 -10.35
C ARG A 522 12.96 -27.38 -9.92
N GLY A 523 12.58 -27.87 -8.74
CA GLY A 523 13.04 -29.16 -8.24
C GLY A 523 14.52 -29.20 -7.87
N GLN A 524 15.18 -28.05 -7.68
CA GLN A 524 16.55 -28.00 -7.15
C GLN A 524 16.55 -27.93 -5.62
N VAL A 525 17.53 -28.60 -5.00
CA VAL A 525 17.78 -28.54 -3.55
C VAL A 525 18.27 -27.13 -3.23
N LEU A 526 17.70 -26.50 -2.19
CA LEU A 526 18.22 -25.22 -1.68
C LEU A 526 19.65 -25.44 -1.20
N GLN A 527 20.59 -24.78 -1.87
CA GLN A 527 22.01 -24.79 -1.52
C GLN A 527 22.28 -24.09 -0.19
#